data_AF-A0A524LFE5-F1
#
_entry.id   AF-A0A524LFE5-F1
#
_cell.length_a   1.000
_cell.length_b   1.000
_cell.length_c   1.000
_cell.angle_alpha   90.00
_cell.angle_beta   90.00
_cell.angle_gamma   90.00
#
_symmetry.space_group_name_H-M   'P 1'
#
loop_
_entity.id
_entity.type
_entity.pdbx_description
1 polymer ?
#
loop_
_entity_poly.entity_id
_entity_poly.type
_entity_poly.pdbx_seq_one_letter_code
_entity_poly.pdbx_strand_id
1 'polypeptide(L)'
;MNRVKMIILTTILLGIIVVNVSAQNSVPQLINYQGFLTNQNGEALTNNYNLIFRLYPDTSTLNSDWNEEQTVKVVNGMYNVLLGSSIPLSAEILDNNSFLGITVKGEVEMKPRLHLVSVPYSYHSDKVDNEDAADFVHVIGDTMTGTLTLDGGDINTNGKVKELGNDLIPRGVIVMWSGILDSIPAGWAICNGDSGTPDLTNRFIYGVGTGEDPGEIGGTPNHFHSTDIGSFNSGTYTGTTGYISISTTGSRTVTHSHSVDPPATDSNTKEHLPPFYKLAFIMKL
;
A
#
# COMPACT_ATOMS: atom_id res chain seq x y z
N MET A 1 51.87 21.97 -44.59
CA MET A 1 52.31 22.77 -43.43
C MET A 1 51.25 22.64 -42.34
N ASN A 2 51.58 21.94 -41.25
CA ASN A 2 51.00 21.90 -39.89
C ASN A 2 49.46 21.82 -39.74
N ARG A 3 48.86 20.63 -39.55
CA ARG A 3 48.60 19.92 -38.26
C ARG A 3 47.93 20.76 -37.16
N VAL A 4 46.60 20.63 -37.03
CA VAL A 4 45.91 20.64 -35.73
C VAL A 4 44.83 19.55 -35.74
N LYS A 5 45.09 18.48 -34.99
CA LYS A 5 44.15 17.40 -34.69
C LYS A 5 43.28 17.89 -33.52
N MET A 6 41.97 18.01 -33.70
CA MET A 6 41.04 18.25 -32.59
C MET A 6 40.58 16.89 -32.05
N ILE A 7 41.15 16.53 -30.90
CA ILE A 7 40.90 15.31 -30.15
C ILE A 7 39.54 15.47 -29.46
N ILE A 8 38.55 14.65 -29.86
CA ILE A 8 37.30 14.48 -29.11
C ILE A 8 37.64 13.59 -27.92
N LEU A 9 37.68 14.21 -26.74
CA LEU A 9 38.01 13.57 -25.47
C LEU A 9 36.79 12.74 -25.00
N THR A 10 36.95 11.43 -25.05
CA THR A 10 36.11 10.41 -24.43
C THR A 10 36.07 10.57 -22.91
N THR A 11 34.94 11.00 -22.35
CA THR A 11 34.63 10.83 -20.92
C THR A 11 33.89 9.51 -20.71
N ILE A 12 34.65 8.47 -20.39
CA ILE A 12 34.15 7.22 -19.82
C ILE A 12 33.71 7.55 -18.39
N LEU A 13 32.40 7.67 -18.17
CA LEU A 13 31.82 7.72 -16.84
C LEU A 13 31.88 6.30 -16.26
N LEU A 14 32.90 6.07 -15.43
CA LEU A 14 33.09 4.86 -14.63
C LEU A 14 31.98 4.80 -13.56
N GLY A 15 30.86 4.17 -13.90
CA GLY A 15 29.82 3.83 -12.94
C GLY A 15 30.35 2.81 -11.94
N ILE A 16 30.61 3.25 -10.71
CA ILE A 16 30.85 2.36 -9.58
C ILE A 16 29.55 1.59 -9.34
N ILE A 17 29.54 0.31 -9.73
CA ILE A 17 28.55 -0.66 -9.28
C ILE A 17 28.89 -0.96 -7.83
N VAL A 18 28.15 -0.36 -6.90
CA VAL A 18 28.10 -0.84 -5.51
C VAL A 18 27.22 -2.08 -5.51
N VAL A 19 27.83 -3.25 -5.67
CA VAL A 19 27.18 -4.50 -5.27
C VAL A 19 27.12 -4.50 -3.75
N ASN A 20 25.94 -4.21 -3.19
CA ASN A 20 25.65 -4.55 -1.81
C ASN A 20 25.65 -6.07 -1.72
N VAL A 21 26.80 -6.68 -1.43
CA VAL A 21 26.82 -8.06 -0.96
C VAL A 21 26.34 -7.99 0.47
N SER A 22 25.03 -8.16 0.66
CA SER A 22 24.50 -8.55 1.96
C SER A 22 25.13 -9.91 2.27
N ALA A 23 26.18 -9.92 3.08
CA ALA A 23 26.59 -11.11 3.79
C ALA A 23 25.42 -11.46 4.70
N GLN A 24 24.52 -12.32 4.23
CA GLN A 24 23.62 -12.99 5.14
C GLN A 24 24.53 -13.82 6.04
N ASN A 25 24.55 -13.49 7.32
CA ASN A 25 25.08 -14.36 8.36
C ASN A 25 24.19 -15.61 8.36
N SER A 26 24.42 -16.52 7.43
CA SER A 26 23.83 -17.86 7.49
C SER A 26 24.50 -18.55 8.67
N VAL A 27 23.69 -19.14 9.55
CA VAL A 27 24.19 -20.09 10.55
C VAL A 27 25.07 -21.11 9.81
N PRO A 28 26.32 -21.35 10.24
CA PRO A 28 27.20 -22.29 9.57
C PRO A 28 26.53 -23.66 9.50
N GLN A 29 26.31 -24.15 8.28
CA GLN A 29 25.72 -25.46 8.01
C GLN A 29 26.78 -26.55 8.21
N LEU A 30 27.21 -26.73 9.46
CA LEU A 30 28.25 -27.66 9.88
C LEU A 30 27.67 -28.72 10.81
N ILE A 31 28.01 -29.99 10.59
CA ILE A 31 27.64 -31.08 11.50
C ILE A 31 28.89 -31.54 12.24
N ASN A 32 28.85 -31.50 13.58
CA ASN A 32 29.85 -32.14 14.41
C ASN A 32 29.64 -33.65 14.41
N TYR A 33 30.65 -34.40 13.99
CA TYR A 33 30.63 -35.85 13.97
C TYR A 33 31.85 -36.43 14.69
N GLN A 34 31.62 -37.47 15.48
CA GLN A 34 32.67 -38.22 16.16
C GLN A 34 32.57 -39.69 15.82
N GLY A 35 33.72 -40.35 15.70
CA GLY A 35 33.78 -41.76 15.39
C GLY A 35 34.96 -42.45 16.05
N PHE A 36 34.91 -43.78 16.03
CA PHE A 36 35.99 -44.65 16.49
C PHE A 36 36.48 -45.52 15.33
N LEU A 37 37.77 -45.47 15.04
CA LEU A 37 38.41 -46.16 13.93
C LEU A 37 39.35 -47.26 14.44
N THR A 38 39.08 -48.51 14.04
CA THR A 38 39.90 -49.68 14.36
C THR A 38 40.43 -50.33 13.09
N ASN A 39 41.51 -51.11 13.24
CA ASN A 39 41.90 -52.07 12.20
C ASN A 39 41.01 -53.32 12.22
N GLN A 40 41.30 -54.27 11.31
CA GLN A 40 40.59 -55.56 11.22
C GLN A 40 40.71 -56.43 12.47
N ASN A 41 41.75 -56.22 13.29
CA ASN A 41 41.95 -56.93 14.55
C ASN A 41 41.23 -56.24 15.74
N GLY A 42 40.52 -55.12 15.50
CA GLY A 42 39.84 -54.34 16.53
C GLY A 42 40.76 -53.40 17.31
N GLU A 43 42.02 -53.24 16.91
CA GLU A 43 42.95 -52.35 17.59
C GLU A 43 42.69 -50.89 17.18
N ALA A 44 42.71 -50.00 18.16
CA ALA A 44 42.45 -48.58 17.97
C ALA A 44 43.59 -47.91 17.19
N LEU A 45 43.25 -47.21 16.12
CA LEU A 45 44.24 -46.58 15.24
C LEU A 45 44.73 -45.23 15.80
N THR A 46 45.99 -44.85 15.50
CA THR A 46 46.53 -43.53 15.83
C THR A 46 47.42 -43.03 14.69
N ASN A 47 46.89 -42.14 13.86
CA ASN A 47 47.59 -41.45 12.77
C ASN A 47 46.67 -40.38 12.13
N ASN A 48 47.15 -39.68 11.11
CA ASN A 48 46.30 -38.95 10.17
C ASN A 48 45.80 -39.89 9.08
N TYR A 49 44.49 -39.85 8.82
CA TYR A 49 43.82 -40.62 7.78
C TYR A 49 43.03 -39.69 6.86
N ASN A 50 43.03 -39.97 5.56
CA ASN A 50 42.16 -39.27 4.63
C ASN A 50 40.81 -39.99 4.61
N LEU A 51 39.81 -39.39 5.26
CA LEU A 51 38.46 -39.89 5.31
C LEU A 51 37.61 -39.18 4.25
N ILE A 52 36.80 -39.96 3.54
CA ILE A 52 35.81 -39.45 2.60
C ILE A 52 34.44 -39.68 3.23
N PHE A 53 33.74 -38.59 3.49
CA PHE A 53 32.38 -38.56 4.01
C PHE A 53 31.41 -38.38 2.85
N ARG A 54 30.31 -39.11 2.90
CA ARG A 54 29.25 -39.03 1.89
C ARG A 54 27.89 -39.05 2.56
N LEU A 55 26.98 -38.23 2.07
CA LEU A 55 25.57 -38.27 2.46
C LEU A 55 24.76 -38.89 1.32
N TYR A 56 23.87 -39.79 1.71
CA TYR A 56 23.02 -40.54 0.81
C TYR A 56 21.55 -40.39 1.21
N PRO A 57 20.62 -40.40 0.25
CA PRO A 57 19.19 -40.34 0.54
C PRO A 57 18.65 -41.68 1.11
N ASP A 58 19.38 -42.78 0.89
CA ASP A 58 19.03 -44.12 1.39
C ASP A 58 20.27 -45.02 1.66
N THR A 59 20.03 -46.21 2.22
CA THR A 59 21.07 -47.16 2.65
C THR A 59 21.69 -47.99 1.51
N SER A 60 21.10 -47.98 0.31
CA SER A 60 21.37 -48.90 -0.80
C SER A 60 21.91 -48.22 -2.06
N THR A 61 21.60 -46.94 -2.25
CA THR A 61 22.04 -46.15 -3.42
C THR A 61 23.56 -45.95 -3.44
N LEU A 62 24.12 -45.88 -4.64
CA LEU A 62 25.55 -45.58 -4.85
C LEU A 62 25.80 -44.09 -5.10
N ASN A 63 24.75 -43.33 -5.45
CA ASN A 63 24.85 -41.89 -5.71
C ASN A 63 24.70 -41.13 -4.39
N SER A 64 25.75 -40.41 -3.99
CA SER A 64 25.73 -39.50 -2.85
C SER A 64 25.26 -38.12 -3.27
N ASP A 65 24.39 -37.51 -2.48
CA ASP A 65 23.94 -36.12 -2.68
C ASP A 65 25.03 -35.11 -2.30
N TRP A 66 25.94 -35.54 -1.41
CA TRP A 66 27.06 -34.74 -0.97
C TRP A 66 28.28 -35.61 -0.65
N ASN A 67 29.47 -35.08 -0.91
CA ASN A 67 30.72 -35.73 -0.58
C ASN A 67 31.81 -34.73 -0.20
N GLU A 68 32.64 -35.12 0.75
CA GLU A 68 33.75 -34.32 1.26
C GLU A 68 34.93 -35.24 1.62
N GLU A 69 36.14 -34.86 1.23
CA GLU A 69 37.38 -35.52 1.67
C GLU A 69 38.11 -34.63 2.67
N GLN A 70 38.45 -35.17 3.84
CA GLN A 70 39.23 -34.49 4.87
C GLN A 70 40.38 -35.35 5.39
N THR A 71 41.52 -34.71 5.68
CA THR A 71 42.59 -35.33 6.47
C THR A 71 42.26 -35.21 7.95
N VAL A 72 41.90 -36.31 8.59
CA VAL A 72 41.44 -36.38 9.98
C VAL A 72 42.50 -37.02 10.86
N LYS A 73 42.84 -36.36 11.97
CA LYS A 73 43.73 -36.91 12.99
C LYS A 73 42.95 -37.83 13.92
N VAL A 74 43.35 -39.10 13.96
CA VAL A 74 42.80 -40.12 14.84
C VAL A 74 43.79 -40.37 15.97
N VAL A 75 43.30 -40.39 17.22
CA VAL A 75 44.11 -40.66 18.41
C VAL A 75 43.39 -41.69 19.27
N ASN A 76 44.05 -42.83 19.52
CA ASN A 76 43.46 -43.96 20.23
C ASN A 76 42.08 -44.34 19.69
N GLY A 77 41.95 -44.40 18.36
CA GLY A 77 40.73 -44.73 17.63
C GLY A 77 39.73 -43.57 17.52
N MET A 78 39.73 -42.61 18.44
CA MET A 78 38.77 -41.50 18.42
C MET A 78 39.17 -40.42 17.40
N TYR A 79 38.16 -39.85 16.73
CA TYR A 79 38.27 -38.60 15.98
C TYR A 79 37.02 -37.74 16.12
N ASN A 80 37.20 -36.45 15.87
CA ASN A 80 36.13 -35.45 15.78
C ASN A 80 36.34 -34.66 14.49
N VAL A 81 35.26 -34.44 13.73
CA VAL A 81 35.27 -33.74 12.47
C VAL A 81 34.05 -32.82 12.35
N LEU A 82 34.22 -31.70 11.64
CA LEU A 82 33.12 -30.84 11.21
C LEU A 82 32.83 -31.13 9.74
N LEU A 83 31.72 -31.82 9.47
CA LEU A 83 31.22 -32.03 8.11
C LEU A 83 30.71 -30.70 7.56
N GLY A 84 30.96 -30.44 6.28
CA GLY A 84 30.59 -29.17 5.64
C GLY A 84 31.69 -28.12 5.67
N SER A 85 32.84 -28.40 6.30
CA SER A 85 33.91 -27.41 6.49
C SER A 85 34.76 -27.18 5.24
N SER A 86 34.94 -28.20 4.40
CA SER A 86 35.65 -28.09 3.12
C SER A 86 34.69 -27.93 1.95
N ILE A 87 33.58 -28.68 1.97
CA ILE A 87 32.51 -28.62 0.96
C ILE A 87 31.21 -28.28 1.70
N PRO A 88 30.68 -27.05 1.60
CA PRO A 88 29.49 -26.63 2.33
C PRO A 88 28.30 -27.57 2.14
N LEU A 89 27.55 -27.81 3.22
CA LEU A 89 26.26 -28.50 3.18
C LEU A 89 25.18 -27.49 2.75
N SER A 90 24.27 -27.90 1.86
CA SER A 90 23.08 -27.10 1.54
C SER A 90 21.96 -27.42 2.54
N ALA A 91 21.01 -26.49 2.72
CA ALA A 91 19.83 -26.72 3.55
C ALA A 91 19.02 -27.93 3.05
N GLU A 92 18.88 -28.07 1.73
CA GLU A 92 18.14 -29.19 1.12
C GLU A 92 18.67 -30.57 1.52
N ILE A 93 19.99 -30.73 1.73
CA ILE A 93 20.57 -32.02 2.15
C ILE A 93 20.20 -32.33 3.61
N LEU A 94 20.06 -31.30 4.45
CA LEU A 94 19.76 -31.42 5.88
C LEU A 94 18.27 -31.63 6.15
N ASP A 95 17.41 -31.10 5.28
CA ASP A 95 15.96 -31.24 5.38
C ASP A 95 15.49 -32.63 4.90
N ASN A 96 16.33 -33.33 4.14
CA ASN A 96 16.05 -34.67 3.63
C ASN A 96 16.51 -35.79 4.55
N ASN A 97 15.91 -36.96 4.37
CA ASN A 97 16.36 -38.18 5.02
C ASN A 97 17.79 -38.53 4.57
N SER A 98 18.78 -38.44 5.47
CA SER A 98 20.20 -38.53 5.12
C SER A 98 20.94 -39.63 5.89
N PHE A 99 21.76 -40.39 5.17
CA PHE A 99 22.61 -41.45 5.70
C PHE A 99 24.09 -41.14 5.46
N LEU A 100 24.89 -41.12 6.52
CA LEU A 100 26.33 -40.90 6.50
C LEU A 100 27.08 -42.20 6.17
N GLY A 101 27.78 -42.18 5.04
CA GLY A 101 28.79 -43.15 4.65
C GLY A 101 30.20 -42.62 4.90
N ILE A 102 31.11 -43.50 5.32
CA ILE A 102 32.49 -43.16 5.66
C ILE A 102 33.42 -44.14 4.96
N THR A 103 34.44 -43.61 4.29
CA THR A 103 35.45 -44.40 3.58
C THR A 103 36.83 -43.90 3.96
N VAL A 104 37.74 -44.79 4.37
CA VAL A 104 39.18 -44.46 4.40
C VAL A 104 39.69 -44.54 2.96
N LYS A 105 40.39 -43.51 2.49
CA LYS A 105 40.86 -43.45 1.09
C LYS A 105 41.67 -44.69 0.72
N GLY A 106 41.20 -45.44 -0.28
CA GLY A 106 41.80 -46.69 -0.74
C GLY A 106 41.14 -47.96 -0.18
N GLU A 107 40.19 -47.84 0.74
CA GLU A 107 39.43 -48.96 1.29
C GLU A 107 37.97 -48.97 0.80
N VAL A 108 37.25 -50.04 1.13
CA VAL A 108 35.82 -50.16 0.88
C VAL A 108 35.04 -49.31 1.89
N GLU A 109 33.95 -48.69 1.44
CA GLU A 109 33.06 -47.92 2.33
C GLU A 109 32.53 -48.78 3.49
N MET A 110 32.58 -48.24 4.70
CA MET A 110 32.08 -48.91 5.91
C MET A 110 30.56 -49.08 5.85
N LYS A 111 30.07 -50.25 6.29
CA LYS A 111 28.64 -50.57 6.39
C LYS A 111 28.28 -51.01 7.83
N PRO A 112 27.06 -50.75 8.32
CA PRO A 112 25.99 -49.98 7.67
C PRO A 112 26.27 -48.47 7.68
N ARG A 113 25.61 -47.73 6.77
CA ARG A 113 25.62 -46.26 6.82
C ARG A 113 24.85 -45.79 8.07
N LEU A 114 25.30 -44.71 8.67
CA LEU A 114 24.66 -44.13 9.85
C LEU A 114 23.49 -43.24 9.44
N HIS A 115 22.30 -43.48 9.96
CA HIS A 115 21.16 -42.59 9.76
C HIS A 115 21.31 -41.32 10.59
N LEU A 116 21.27 -40.15 9.96
CA LEU A 116 21.23 -38.88 10.66
C LEU A 116 19.79 -38.63 11.13
N VAL A 117 19.62 -38.44 12.44
CA VAL A 117 18.31 -38.25 13.07
C VAL A 117 18.30 -36.95 13.88
N SER A 118 17.12 -36.35 13.98
CA SER A 118 16.88 -35.20 14.85
C SER A 118 16.99 -35.57 16.33
N VAL A 119 17.46 -34.63 17.14
CA VAL A 119 17.42 -34.76 18.61
C VAL A 119 16.06 -34.30 19.14
N PRO A 120 15.58 -34.80 20.30
CA PRO A 120 14.23 -34.49 20.78
C PRO A 120 13.90 -32.99 20.90
N TYR A 121 14.87 -32.17 21.31
CA TYR A 121 14.70 -30.72 21.39
C TYR A 121 14.75 -30.01 20.03
N SER A 122 15.45 -30.55 19.02
CA SER A 122 15.47 -29.97 17.68
C SER A 122 14.19 -30.29 16.89
N TYR A 123 13.45 -31.34 17.26
CA TYR A 123 12.14 -31.62 16.67
C TYR A 123 11.10 -30.53 17.00
N HIS A 124 11.25 -29.90 18.17
CA HIS A 124 10.33 -28.83 18.59
C HIS A 124 10.72 -27.46 18.02
N SER A 125 11.94 -27.27 17.51
CA SER A 125 12.36 -25.99 16.91
C SER A 125 11.85 -25.77 15.49
N ASP A 126 11.20 -26.77 14.89
CA ASP A 126 10.55 -26.67 13.59
C ASP A 126 9.27 -25.83 13.63
N LYS A 127 8.65 -25.71 14.82
CA LYS A 127 7.38 -25.02 15.01
C LYS A 127 7.50 -23.86 15.99
N VAL A 128 6.75 -22.80 15.75
CA VAL A 128 6.56 -21.71 16.72
C VAL A 128 5.19 -21.91 17.36
N ASP A 129 5.16 -22.27 18.65
CA ASP A 129 3.93 -22.53 19.41
C ASP A 129 2.95 -23.54 18.77
N ASN A 130 3.50 -24.53 18.04
CA ASN A 130 2.80 -25.56 17.24
C ASN A 130 2.32 -25.12 15.84
N GLU A 131 2.53 -23.87 15.47
CA GLU A 131 2.27 -23.39 14.11
C GLU A 131 3.48 -23.69 13.21
N ASP A 132 3.20 -24.21 12.02
CA ASP A 132 4.20 -24.43 10.98
C ASP A 132 4.53 -23.09 10.31
N ALA A 133 5.71 -22.96 9.69
CA ALA A 133 6.07 -21.81 8.86
C ALA A 133 4.99 -21.51 7.79
N ALA A 134 4.31 -22.54 7.28
CA ALA A 134 3.22 -22.40 6.30
C ALA A 134 1.95 -21.71 6.84
N ASP A 135 1.76 -21.67 8.16
CA ASP A 135 0.61 -21.02 8.80
C ASP A 135 0.82 -19.49 8.94
N PHE A 136 2.05 -19.02 8.72
CA PHE A 136 2.38 -17.59 8.74
C PHE A 136 2.30 -16.97 7.34
N VAL A 137 1.90 -15.69 7.28
CA VAL A 137 2.11 -14.86 6.08
C VAL A 137 3.59 -14.53 6.00
N HIS A 138 4.29 -15.19 5.09
CA HIS A 138 5.74 -15.10 4.95
C HIS A 138 6.18 -14.54 3.60
N VAL A 139 5.39 -14.77 2.54
CA VAL A 139 5.71 -14.35 1.17
C VAL A 139 4.55 -13.63 0.47
N ILE A 140 4.86 -13.00 -0.67
CA ILE A 140 3.86 -12.33 -1.51
C ILE A 140 2.86 -13.38 -2.00
N GLY A 141 1.58 -13.17 -1.68
CA GLY A 141 0.47 -14.02 -2.12
C GLY A 141 -0.16 -14.86 -1.02
N ASP A 142 0.48 -14.95 0.16
CA ASP A 142 -0.11 -15.65 1.30
C ASP A 142 -1.41 -14.97 1.75
N THR A 143 -2.37 -15.78 2.18
CA THR A 143 -3.69 -15.33 2.60
C THR A 143 -3.92 -15.71 4.06
N MET A 144 -4.23 -14.74 4.91
CA MET A 144 -4.71 -15.02 6.26
C MET A 144 -6.16 -15.47 6.19
N THR A 145 -6.47 -16.65 6.71
CA THR A 145 -7.83 -17.12 6.93
C THR A 145 -8.23 -16.83 8.38
N GLY A 146 -9.08 -15.81 8.58
CA GLY A 146 -9.52 -15.41 9.93
C GLY A 146 -9.55 -13.89 10.12
N THR A 147 -9.68 -13.48 11.38
CA THR A 147 -9.71 -12.07 11.77
C THR A 147 -8.32 -11.60 12.18
N LEU A 148 -7.82 -10.53 11.55
CA LEU A 148 -6.66 -9.80 12.05
C LEU A 148 -7.13 -8.80 13.13
N THR A 149 -6.73 -9.03 14.38
CA THR A 149 -6.92 -8.07 15.47
C THR A 149 -5.63 -7.29 15.69
N LEU A 150 -5.71 -5.96 15.59
CA LEU A 150 -4.62 -5.05 15.91
C LEU A 150 -4.93 -4.42 17.27
N ASP A 151 -4.07 -4.64 18.27
CA ASP A 151 -4.20 -4.04 19.60
C ASP A 151 -3.69 -2.59 19.57
N GLY A 152 -4.38 -1.76 18.79
CA GLY A 152 -4.02 -0.38 18.48
C GLY A 152 -3.10 -0.21 17.26
N GLY A 153 -2.92 1.05 16.86
CA GLY A 153 -2.07 1.44 15.72
C GLY A 153 -2.80 1.52 14.37
N ASP A 154 -2.06 1.96 13.35
CA ASP A 154 -2.55 2.15 11.98
C ASP A 154 -2.16 0.99 11.07
N ILE A 155 -3.01 0.70 10.08
CA ILE A 155 -2.68 -0.18 8.97
C ILE A 155 -1.90 0.64 7.92
N ASN A 156 -0.57 0.49 7.92
CA ASN A 156 0.30 1.10 6.91
C ASN A 156 0.50 0.14 5.74
N THR A 157 -0.10 0.42 4.59
CA THR A 157 0.01 -0.40 3.37
C THR A 157 0.73 0.34 2.25
N ASN A 158 1.57 -0.36 1.48
CA ASN A 158 2.16 0.18 0.24
C ASN A 158 1.10 0.40 -0.87
N GLY A 159 -0.07 -0.23 -0.74
CA GLY A 159 -1.20 -0.12 -1.65
C GLY A 159 -2.47 0.39 -0.97
N LYS A 160 -3.62 0.20 -1.63
CA LYS A 160 -4.94 0.54 -1.09
C LYS A 160 -5.48 -0.59 -0.22
N VAL A 161 -6.19 -0.24 0.84
CA VAL A 161 -7.07 -1.18 1.54
C VAL A 161 -8.29 -1.43 0.66
N LYS A 162 -8.67 -2.71 0.50
CA LYS A 162 -9.77 -3.14 -0.36
C LYS A 162 -10.81 -3.94 0.41
N GLU A 163 -12.07 -3.78 0.04
CA GLU A 163 -13.21 -4.57 0.51
C GLU A 163 -13.86 -5.27 -0.70
N LEU A 164 -13.89 -6.61 -0.67
CA LEU A 164 -14.43 -7.44 -1.76
C LEU A 164 -13.84 -7.09 -3.15
N GLY A 165 -12.55 -6.73 -3.20
CA GLY A 165 -11.83 -6.34 -4.42
C GLY A 165 -11.93 -4.85 -4.79
N ASN A 166 -12.81 -4.10 -4.16
CA ASN A 166 -12.99 -2.66 -4.39
C ASN A 166 -12.15 -1.84 -3.42
N ASP A 167 -11.75 -0.63 -3.81
CA ASP A 167 -11.04 0.26 -2.88
C ASP A 167 -11.96 0.67 -1.74
N LEU A 168 -11.46 0.68 -0.50
CA LEU A 168 -12.25 1.07 0.68
C LEU A 168 -12.81 2.48 0.55
N ILE A 169 -12.06 3.39 -0.09
CA ILE A 169 -12.53 4.70 -0.52
C ILE A 169 -12.34 4.80 -2.04
N PRO A 170 -13.42 4.57 -2.82
CA PRO A 170 -13.38 4.70 -4.27
C PRO A 170 -13.12 6.13 -4.75
N ARG A 171 -12.57 6.25 -5.95
CA ARG A 171 -12.48 7.54 -6.66
C ARG A 171 -13.87 8.14 -6.84
N GLY A 172 -13.99 9.46 -6.64
CA GLY A 172 -15.26 10.18 -6.75
C GLY A 172 -16.01 10.37 -5.42
N VAL A 173 -15.58 9.70 -4.34
CA VAL A 173 -16.13 9.97 -2.99
C VAL A 173 -15.80 11.39 -2.57
N ILE A 174 -16.82 12.14 -2.15
CA ILE A 174 -16.68 13.51 -1.65
C ILE A 174 -16.87 13.50 -0.13
N VAL A 175 -15.96 14.17 0.57
CA VAL A 175 -16.01 14.35 2.03
C VAL A 175 -15.91 15.83 2.40
N MET A 176 -16.42 16.17 3.58
CA MET A 176 -16.21 17.48 4.16
C MET A 176 -14.81 17.57 4.78
N TRP A 177 -14.09 18.65 4.48
CA TRP A 177 -12.73 18.93 4.93
C TRP A 177 -12.70 20.21 5.75
N SER A 178 -12.20 20.10 6.99
CA SER A 178 -12.07 21.22 7.93
C SER A 178 -10.67 21.80 8.03
N GLY A 179 -9.67 21.16 7.41
CA GLY A 179 -8.30 21.64 7.39
C GLY A 179 -8.08 22.81 6.43
N ILE A 180 -6.86 23.36 6.43
CA ILE A 180 -6.49 24.39 5.46
C ILE A 180 -6.44 23.81 4.04
N LEU A 181 -6.71 24.65 3.03
CA LEU A 181 -6.77 24.18 1.64
C LEU A 181 -5.42 23.70 1.12
N ASP A 182 -4.32 24.33 1.56
CA ASP A 182 -2.96 23.95 1.16
C ASP A 182 -2.49 22.62 1.78
N SER A 183 -3.22 22.09 2.76
CA SER A 183 -2.91 20.80 3.41
C SER A 183 -3.87 19.69 3.01
N ILE A 184 -4.61 19.85 1.91
CA ILE A 184 -5.43 18.76 1.36
C ILE A 184 -4.49 17.58 1.06
N PRO A 185 -4.78 16.37 1.61
CA PRO A 185 -3.86 15.24 1.47
C PRO A 185 -3.68 14.79 0.01
N ALA A 186 -2.51 14.23 -0.28
CA ALA A 186 -2.24 13.64 -1.59
C ALA A 186 -3.29 12.58 -1.96
N GLY A 187 -3.70 12.58 -3.23
CA GLY A 187 -4.78 11.71 -3.73
C GLY A 187 -6.18 12.20 -3.38
N TRP A 188 -6.33 13.43 -2.90
CA TRP A 188 -7.59 14.17 -2.80
C TRP A 188 -7.44 15.51 -3.54
N ALA A 189 -8.55 16.05 -4.04
CA ALA A 189 -8.60 17.38 -4.65
C ALA A 189 -9.80 18.17 -4.13
N ILE A 190 -9.69 19.49 -4.06
CA ILE A 190 -10.83 20.37 -3.76
C ILE A 190 -11.89 20.27 -4.87
N CYS A 191 -13.16 20.29 -4.49
CA CYS A 191 -14.30 20.32 -5.41
C CYS A 191 -14.53 21.75 -5.93
N ASN A 192 -13.69 22.19 -6.87
CA ASN A 192 -13.76 23.52 -7.48
C ASN A 192 -13.95 23.47 -9.01
N GLY A 193 -14.23 22.30 -9.58
CA GLY A 193 -14.35 22.10 -11.03
C GLY A 193 -13.06 21.65 -11.71
N ASP A 194 -11.92 21.77 -11.04
CA ASP A 194 -10.63 21.31 -11.58
C ASP A 194 -10.42 19.82 -11.32
N SER A 195 -9.46 19.22 -12.03
CA SER A 195 -9.04 17.81 -11.84
C SER A 195 -10.18 16.78 -11.96
N GLY A 196 -11.26 17.14 -12.67
CA GLY A 196 -12.45 16.29 -12.83
C GLY A 196 -13.36 16.25 -11.60
N THR A 197 -13.14 17.13 -10.62
CA THR A 197 -14.04 17.31 -9.48
C THR A 197 -15.26 18.17 -9.88
N PRO A 198 -16.42 18.01 -9.25
CA PRO A 198 -17.50 18.99 -9.39
C PRO A 198 -17.11 20.31 -8.73
N ASP A 199 -17.62 21.43 -9.23
CA ASP A 199 -17.50 22.72 -8.55
C ASP A 199 -18.59 22.85 -7.47
N LEU A 200 -18.20 22.66 -6.21
CA LEU A 200 -19.07 22.80 -5.04
C LEU A 200 -18.78 24.10 -4.26
N THR A 201 -18.03 25.04 -4.85
CA THR A 201 -17.68 26.29 -4.17
C THR A 201 -18.91 27.18 -3.98
N ASN A 202 -19.15 27.62 -2.74
CA ASN A 202 -20.33 28.40 -2.36
C ASN A 202 -21.68 27.74 -2.76
N ARG A 203 -21.74 26.42 -2.80
CA ARG A 203 -22.97 25.66 -3.10
C ARG A 203 -23.48 24.93 -1.88
N PHE A 204 -24.80 24.81 -1.82
CA PHE A 204 -25.46 23.90 -0.90
C PHE A 204 -25.61 22.53 -1.57
N ILE A 205 -25.43 21.45 -0.82
CA ILE A 205 -25.56 20.09 -1.34
C ILE A 205 -27.03 19.68 -1.30
N TYR A 206 -27.56 19.30 -2.45
CA TYR A 206 -28.91 18.79 -2.61
C TYR A 206 -28.83 17.30 -2.98
N GLY A 207 -29.49 16.46 -2.19
CA GLY A 207 -29.51 15.01 -2.43
C GLY A 207 -30.27 14.69 -3.71
N VAL A 208 -29.73 13.75 -4.50
CA VAL A 208 -30.39 13.28 -5.73
C VAL A 208 -31.73 12.60 -5.42
N GLY A 209 -32.70 12.79 -6.30
CA GLY A 209 -33.95 12.04 -6.28
C GLY A 209 -33.77 10.60 -6.74
N THR A 210 -34.82 9.78 -6.57
CA THR A 210 -34.83 8.40 -7.04
C THR A 210 -34.67 8.34 -8.57
N GLY A 211 -33.60 7.71 -9.05
CA GLY A 211 -33.34 7.52 -10.48
C GLY A 211 -32.65 8.71 -11.16
N GLU A 212 -32.19 9.69 -10.39
CA GLU A 212 -31.38 10.81 -10.89
C GLU A 212 -29.89 10.53 -10.68
N ASP A 213 -29.07 10.96 -11.65
CA ASP A 213 -27.62 10.94 -11.53
C ASP A 213 -27.12 12.21 -10.81
N PRO A 214 -26.05 12.13 -10.00
CA PRO A 214 -25.45 13.32 -9.38
C PRO A 214 -24.85 14.29 -10.41
N GLY A 215 -24.87 15.59 -10.08
CA GLY A 215 -24.12 16.62 -10.82
C GLY A 215 -24.96 17.76 -11.37
N GLU A 216 -26.29 17.70 -11.27
CA GLU A 216 -27.14 18.84 -11.60
C GLU A 216 -26.87 20.03 -10.67
N ILE A 217 -26.78 21.22 -11.24
CA ILE A 217 -26.56 22.47 -10.54
C ILE A 217 -27.78 23.36 -10.76
N GLY A 218 -28.35 23.86 -9.67
CA GLY A 218 -29.48 24.79 -9.70
C GLY A 218 -29.37 25.88 -8.62
N GLY A 219 -30.40 26.71 -8.55
CA GLY A 219 -30.48 27.85 -7.63
C GLY A 219 -29.79 29.11 -8.15
N THR A 220 -30.03 30.22 -7.45
CA THR A 220 -29.44 31.53 -7.75
C THR A 220 -29.10 32.24 -6.44
N PRO A 221 -27.94 32.93 -6.33
CA PRO A 221 -27.61 33.73 -5.15
C PRO A 221 -28.60 34.86 -4.89
N ASN A 222 -29.28 35.34 -5.94
CA ASN A 222 -30.24 36.44 -5.88
C ASN A 222 -31.57 36.03 -6.50
N HIS A 223 -32.68 36.46 -5.91
CA HIS A 223 -34.00 36.36 -6.53
C HIS A 223 -34.77 37.67 -6.34
N PHE A 224 -35.73 37.91 -7.22
CA PHE A 224 -36.59 39.10 -7.17
C PHE A 224 -38.02 38.68 -6.84
N HIS A 225 -38.69 39.48 -6.02
CA HIS A 225 -40.14 39.39 -5.83
C HIS A 225 -40.80 40.44 -6.73
N SER A 226 -41.72 39.99 -7.59
CA SER A 226 -42.60 40.88 -8.34
C SER A 226 -44.02 40.77 -7.78
N THR A 227 -44.67 41.91 -7.58
CA THR A 227 -46.10 41.96 -7.26
C THR A 227 -46.81 42.74 -8.35
N ASP A 228 -47.81 42.12 -8.97
CA ASP A 228 -48.70 42.84 -9.88
C ASP A 228 -49.63 43.74 -9.07
N ILE A 229 -49.63 45.04 -9.38
CA ILE A 229 -50.68 45.94 -8.92
C ILE A 229 -51.90 45.66 -9.79
N GLY A 230 -52.91 44.99 -9.22
CA GLY A 230 -54.15 44.66 -9.93
C GLY A 230 -54.79 45.90 -10.58
N SER A 231 -55.46 45.68 -11.72
CA SER A 231 -56.16 46.71 -12.49
C SER A 231 -56.99 47.63 -11.58
N PHE A 232 -56.67 48.92 -11.59
CA PHE A 232 -57.44 49.93 -10.87
C PHE A 232 -58.70 50.25 -11.68
N ASN A 233 -59.88 49.92 -11.13
CA ASN A 233 -61.13 50.51 -11.61
C ASN A 233 -61.11 52.00 -11.24
N SER A 234 -60.77 52.88 -12.18
CA SER A 234 -61.01 54.31 -12.00
C SER A 234 -62.51 54.56 -12.08
N GLY A 235 -63.22 54.45 -10.96
CA GLY A 235 -64.59 54.93 -10.86
C GLY A 235 -64.62 56.43 -11.21
N THR A 236 -65.60 56.84 -12.01
CA THR A 236 -65.83 58.25 -12.30
C THR A 236 -66.28 58.95 -11.02
N TYR A 237 -65.39 59.66 -10.33
CA TYR A 237 -65.76 60.49 -9.18
C TYR A 237 -66.12 61.91 -9.68
N THR A 238 -67.40 62.25 -9.70
CA THR A 238 -67.86 63.64 -9.86
C THR A 238 -67.79 64.37 -8.52
N GLY A 239 -66.58 64.70 -8.09
CA GLY A 239 -66.33 65.56 -6.93
C GLY A 239 -65.95 66.97 -7.35
N THR A 240 -66.77 67.97 -7.04
CA THR A 240 -66.43 69.38 -7.24
C THR A 240 -65.34 69.79 -6.25
N THR A 241 -64.08 69.82 -6.70
CA THR A 241 -62.98 70.46 -5.98
C THR A 241 -62.19 71.34 -6.93
N GLY A 242 -62.26 72.66 -6.70
CA GLY A 242 -61.45 73.68 -7.37
C GLY A 242 -62.09 74.30 -8.63
N TYR A 243 -62.38 75.60 -8.57
CA TYR A 243 -62.70 76.39 -9.76
C TYR A 243 -61.47 76.45 -10.68
N ILE A 244 -61.55 75.82 -11.86
CA ILE A 244 -60.63 76.10 -12.96
C ILE A 244 -61.24 77.24 -13.78
N SER A 245 -60.77 78.46 -13.59
CA SER A 245 -61.15 79.60 -14.44
C SER A 245 -60.30 79.59 -15.71
N ILE A 246 -60.84 79.04 -16.81
CA ILE A 246 -60.22 79.10 -18.15
C ILE A 246 -61.07 80.01 -19.05
N SER A 247 -60.53 81.16 -19.46
CA SER A 247 -61.05 81.93 -20.61
C SER A 247 -60.10 81.81 -21.78
N THR A 248 -60.40 80.92 -22.74
CA THR A 248 -59.70 80.86 -24.02
C THR A 248 -60.67 80.49 -25.13
N THR A 249 -60.57 81.17 -26.28
CA THR A 249 -61.36 80.87 -27.48
C THR A 249 -60.64 79.78 -28.28
N GLY A 250 -60.74 78.52 -27.84
CA GLY A 250 -60.13 77.37 -28.51
C GLY A 250 -60.12 76.10 -27.66
N SER A 251 -59.93 74.94 -28.31
CA SER A 251 -59.85 73.63 -27.63
C SER A 251 -58.51 73.49 -26.89
N ARG A 252 -58.56 73.18 -25.59
CA ARG A 252 -57.38 72.88 -24.75
C ARG A 252 -57.55 71.51 -24.11
N THR A 253 -56.57 70.65 -24.31
CA THR A 253 -56.41 69.41 -23.54
C THR A 253 -55.81 69.75 -22.18
N VAL A 254 -56.53 69.44 -21.10
CA VAL A 254 -56.00 69.50 -19.73
C VAL A 254 -55.54 68.09 -19.37
N THR A 255 -54.23 67.91 -19.21
CA THR A 255 -53.65 66.66 -18.72
C THR A 255 -53.44 66.73 -17.22
N HIS A 256 -53.86 65.70 -16.50
CA HIS A 256 -53.47 65.46 -15.11
C HIS A 256 -52.93 64.03 -14.97
N SER A 257 -52.16 63.79 -13.91
CA SER A 257 -51.53 62.50 -13.61
C SER A 257 -51.95 62.01 -12.22
N HIS A 258 -52.11 60.70 -12.07
CA HIS A 258 -52.18 60.03 -10.77
C HIS A 258 -50.84 59.36 -10.50
N SER A 259 -50.31 59.52 -9.28
CA SER A 259 -49.15 58.77 -8.79
C SER A 259 -49.65 57.70 -7.82
N VAL A 260 -49.28 56.45 -8.06
CA VAL A 260 -49.50 55.34 -7.12
C VAL A 260 -48.14 54.94 -6.59
N ASP A 261 -47.91 55.17 -5.30
CA ASP A 261 -46.70 54.79 -4.59
C ASP A 261 -47.07 53.66 -3.62
N PRO A 262 -46.84 52.38 -3.97
CA PRO A 262 -47.14 51.29 -3.05
C PRO A 262 -46.26 51.42 -1.79
N PRO A 263 -46.75 51.03 -0.60
CA PRO A 263 -45.92 51.00 0.60
C PRO A 263 -44.65 50.21 0.33
N ALA A 264 -43.51 50.69 0.82
CA ALA A 264 -42.26 49.94 0.76
C ALA A 264 -42.50 48.54 1.32
N THR A 265 -42.43 47.53 0.46
CA THR A 265 -42.40 46.14 0.91
C THR A 265 -41.03 45.90 1.50
N ASP A 266 -40.98 45.32 2.69
CA ASP A 266 -39.74 45.02 3.38
C ASP A 266 -39.10 43.74 2.86
N SER A 267 -38.85 43.63 1.54
CA SER A 267 -37.76 42.78 1.07
C SER A 267 -36.44 43.46 1.42
N ASN A 268 -36.17 43.55 2.72
CA ASN A 268 -34.89 44.04 3.20
C ASN A 268 -33.78 43.17 2.59
N THR A 269 -32.62 43.77 2.34
CA THR A 269 -31.45 43.07 1.80
C THR A 269 -30.77 42.20 2.87
N LYS A 270 -31.48 41.72 3.91
CA LYS A 270 -30.85 40.93 4.97
C LYS A 270 -30.49 39.57 4.41
N GLU A 271 -29.31 39.09 4.76
CA GLU A 271 -28.89 37.73 4.39
C GLU A 271 -29.82 36.72 5.06
N HIS A 272 -30.44 35.85 4.26
CA HIS A 272 -31.32 34.78 4.75
C HIS A 272 -30.55 33.49 5.11
N LEU A 273 -29.21 33.56 5.18
CA LEU A 273 -28.38 32.42 5.55
C LEU A 273 -28.53 32.14 7.05
N PRO A 274 -28.88 30.91 7.46
CA PRO A 274 -28.75 30.49 8.86
C PRO A 274 -27.29 30.61 9.32
N PRO A 275 -27.03 30.73 10.64
CA PRO A 275 -25.67 30.65 11.17
C PRO A 275 -24.93 29.42 10.60
N PHE A 276 -23.74 29.63 10.03
CA PHE A 276 -23.02 28.58 9.30
C PHE A 276 -21.55 28.47 9.73
N TYR A 277 -20.98 27.28 9.54
CA TYR A 277 -19.55 27.00 9.61
C TYR A 277 -19.09 26.48 8.25
N LYS A 278 -18.04 27.07 7.66
CA LYS A 278 -17.58 26.70 6.32
C LYS A 278 -16.62 25.50 6.39
N LEU A 279 -16.94 24.47 5.62
CA LEU A 279 -16.06 23.34 5.30
C LEU A 279 -15.79 23.36 3.80
N ALA A 280 -14.62 22.88 3.38
CA ALA A 280 -14.37 22.58 1.99
C ALA A 280 -14.95 21.20 1.65
N PHE A 281 -15.28 20.99 0.38
CA PHE A 281 -15.53 19.65 -0.14
C PHE A 281 -14.29 19.20 -0.89
N ILE A 282 -13.80 18.00 -0.59
CA ILE A 282 -12.70 17.37 -1.30
C ILE A 282 -13.14 16.01 -1.85
N MET A 283 -12.67 15.65 -3.03
CA MET A 283 -12.98 14.42 -3.73
C MET A 283 -11.76 13.50 -3.80
N LYS A 284 -11.97 12.20 -3.58
CA LYS A 284 -10.94 11.19 -3.78
C LYS A 284 -10.61 11.08 -5.28
N LEU A 285 -9.32 11.23 -5.62
CA LEU A 285 -8.80 11.10 -6.98
C LEU A 285 -8.54 9.66 -7.41
#